data_AF-A0A0R3SV45-F1
#
_entry.id   AF-A0A0R3SV45-F1
#
_cell.length_a   1.000
_cell.length_b   1.000
_cell.length_c   1.000
_cell.angle_alpha   90.00
_cell.angle_beta   90.00
_cell.angle_gamma   90.00
#
_symmetry.space_group_name_H-M   'P 1'
#
loop_
_entity.id
_entity.type
_entity.pdbx_description
1 polymer ?
#
loop_
_entity_poly.entity_id
_entity_poly.type
_entity_poly.pdbx_seq_one_letter_code
_entity_poly.pdbx_strand_id
1 'polypeptide(L)'
;MAAKLDDNLDDDKEIELQTKELTQLFTLCHRQLSQLTALKRKILTGSRAQPENLMTNAISSLARTLQELSLTFRKVQSQYLNDLKARDERIRGYLNTTLGNELTADDVVGLAEFDLLEPATGDQTQMLLVENTKAVERREQEITQIVRSLHELNEIFRDVAQLVVDQGTLVDRIDYNVEQTQIRVQESLKQLTKAESHQKKDRKLFVIFVLACLVMILGAVLIFTKFV
;
A
#
# COMPACT_ATOMS: atom_id res chain seq x y z
N MET A 1 27.46 23.12 -24.10
CA MET A 1 26.12 22.73 -24.56
C MET A 1 25.92 21.22 -24.48
N ALA A 2 26.98 20.40 -24.65
CA ALA A 2 27.04 18.98 -24.26
C ALA A 2 26.54 18.66 -22.83
N ALA A 3 26.69 19.60 -21.88
CA ALA A 3 26.18 19.45 -20.52
C ALA A 3 24.65 19.23 -20.44
N LYS A 4 23.84 19.82 -21.33
CA LYS A 4 22.38 19.64 -21.30
C LYS A 4 21.91 18.28 -21.83
N LEU A 5 22.72 17.64 -22.67
CA LEU A 5 22.40 16.31 -23.21
C LEU A 5 22.87 15.20 -22.25
N ASP A 6 24.00 15.43 -21.59
CA ASP A 6 24.49 14.58 -20.50
C ASP A 6 23.54 14.64 -19.29
N ASP A 7 23.04 15.83 -18.93
CA ASP A 7 22.03 16.02 -17.88
C ASP A 7 20.74 15.22 -18.16
N ASN A 8 20.21 15.22 -19.40
CA ASN A 8 19.00 14.44 -19.73
C ASN A 8 19.27 12.93 -19.74
N LEU A 9 20.48 12.49 -20.13
CA LEU A 9 20.82 11.06 -20.18
C LEU A 9 21.07 10.48 -18.77
N ASP A 10 21.63 11.28 -17.86
CA ASP A 10 21.77 10.90 -16.46
C ASP A 10 20.42 10.97 -15.73
N ASP A 11 19.58 11.97 -16.02
CA ASP A 11 18.20 12.03 -15.51
C ASP A 11 17.38 10.81 -15.95
N ASP A 12 17.47 10.40 -17.23
CA ASP A 12 16.75 9.24 -17.76
C ASP A 12 17.21 7.92 -17.08
N LYS A 13 18.52 7.76 -16.84
CA LYS A 13 19.06 6.61 -16.08
C LYS A 13 18.63 6.64 -14.62
N GLU A 14 18.60 7.81 -13.99
CA GLU A 14 18.14 7.96 -12.62
C GLU A 14 16.67 7.58 -12.50
N ILE A 15 15.83 8.03 -13.44
CA ILE A 15 14.41 7.66 -13.51
C ILE A 15 14.24 6.14 -13.68
N GLU A 16 15.09 5.49 -14.49
CA GLU A 16 15.09 4.04 -14.67
C GLU A 16 15.46 3.30 -13.37
N LEU A 17 16.51 3.76 -12.69
CA LEU A 17 16.96 3.17 -11.42
C LEU A 17 15.88 3.30 -10.34
N GLN A 18 15.32 4.50 -10.18
CA GLN A 18 14.24 4.77 -9.24
C GLN A 18 12.98 3.97 -9.58
N THR A 19 12.64 3.85 -10.87
CA THR A 19 11.53 3.01 -11.35
C THR A 19 11.71 1.56 -10.91
N LYS A 20 12.92 1.01 -11.07
CA LYS A 20 13.24 -0.35 -10.68
C LYS A 20 13.17 -0.53 -9.17
N GLU A 21 13.71 0.40 -8.40
CA GLU A 21 13.65 0.38 -6.94
C GLU A 21 12.21 0.45 -6.43
N LEU A 22 11.40 1.37 -6.96
CA LEU A 22 9.99 1.49 -6.61
C LEU A 22 9.22 0.21 -6.93
N THR A 23 9.46 -0.40 -8.09
CA THR A 23 8.83 -1.68 -8.47
C THR A 23 9.21 -2.77 -7.46
N GLN A 24 10.49 -2.88 -7.08
CA GLN A 24 10.93 -3.82 -6.06
C GLN A 24 10.27 -3.57 -4.70
N LEU A 25 10.14 -2.30 -4.28
CA LEU A 25 9.45 -1.94 -3.06
C LEU A 25 7.96 -2.34 -3.10
N PHE A 26 7.27 -2.11 -4.22
CA PHE A 26 5.89 -2.59 -4.40
C PHE A 26 5.80 -4.11 -4.26
N THR A 27 6.71 -4.86 -4.89
CA THR A 27 6.75 -6.33 -4.81
C THR A 27 7.02 -6.80 -3.37
N LEU A 28 7.91 -6.12 -2.64
CA LEU A 28 8.20 -6.41 -1.23
C LEU A 28 6.99 -6.14 -0.32
N CYS A 29 6.37 -4.97 -0.47
CA CYS A 29 5.18 -4.60 0.28
C CYS A 29 4.03 -5.59 -0.01
N HIS A 30 3.83 -5.95 -1.28
CA HIS A 30 2.85 -6.95 -1.68
C HIS A 30 3.10 -8.30 -1.01
N ARG A 31 4.36 -8.78 -1.03
CA ARG A 31 4.73 -10.06 -0.38
C ARG A 31 4.46 -10.03 1.12
N GLN A 32 4.83 -8.95 1.80
CA GLN A 32 4.57 -8.78 3.23
C GLN A 32 3.06 -8.75 3.54
N LEU A 33 2.28 -8.03 2.73
CA LEU A 33 0.83 -7.97 2.86
C LEU A 33 0.17 -9.34 2.67
N SER A 34 0.64 -10.12 1.68
CA SER A 34 0.20 -11.49 1.43
C SER A 34 0.53 -12.42 2.60
N GLN A 35 1.74 -12.32 3.16
CA GLN A 35 2.15 -13.08 4.35
C GLN A 35 1.29 -12.72 5.57
N LEU A 36 1.02 -11.43 5.82
CA LEU A 36 0.15 -10.99 6.91
C LEU A 36 -1.28 -11.52 6.73
N THR A 37 -1.78 -11.53 5.49
CA THR A 37 -3.10 -12.08 5.17
C THR A 37 -3.16 -13.59 5.40
N ALA A 38 -2.11 -14.32 5.04
CA ALA A 38 -2.00 -15.76 5.28
C ALA A 38 -1.90 -16.09 6.78
N LEU A 39 -1.12 -15.31 7.54
CA LEU A 39 -1.03 -15.42 9.00
C LEU A 39 -2.39 -15.17 9.66
N LYS A 40 -3.10 -14.12 9.24
CA LYS A 40 -4.49 -13.86 9.69
C LYS A 40 -5.35 -15.11 9.47
N ARG A 41 -5.34 -15.67 8.26
CA ARG A 41 -6.18 -16.84 7.90
C ARG A 41 -5.88 -18.05 8.80
N LYS A 42 -4.62 -18.30 9.15
CA LYS A 42 -4.22 -19.37 10.09
C LYS A 42 -4.70 -19.13 11.52
N ILE A 43 -4.62 -17.89 12.00
CA ILE A 43 -5.10 -17.50 13.35
C ILE A 43 -6.62 -17.71 13.45
N LEU A 44 -7.36 -17.31 12.41
CA LEU A 44 -8.81 -17.46 12.29
C LEU A 44 -9.26 -18.94 12.39
N THR A 45 -8.48 -19.87 11.85
CA THR A 45 -8.78 -21.30 11.94
C THR A 45 -8.45 -21.94 13.30
N GLY A 46 -7.65 -21.28 14.14
CA GLY A 46 -7.06 -21.88 15.35
C GLY A 46 -7.51 -21.29 16.69
N SER A 47 -8.07 -20.08 16.73
CA SER A 47 -8.36 -19.41 18.01
C SER A 47 -9.72 -18.70 18.03
N ARG A 48 -10.55 -19.03 19.04
CA ARG A 48 -11.89 -18.47 19.26
C ARG A 48 -11.88 -17.10 19.97
N ALA A 49 -10.76 -16.37 19.97
CA ALA A 49 -10.57 -15.19 20.79
C ALA A 49 -10.35 -13.92 19.96
N GLN A 50 -11.33 -13.02 20.02
CA GLN A 50 -11.28 -11.64 19.52
C GLN A 50 -10.03 -10.91 20.08
N PRO A 51 -9.09 -10.53 19.20
CA PRO A 51 -8.94 -9.14 18.76
C PRO A 51 -8.63 -9.04 17.25
N GLU A 52 -9.41 -9.74 16.42
CA GLU A 52 -9.15 -9.86 14.97
C GLU A 52 -9.40 -8.57 14.17
N ASN A 53 -10.16 -7.63 14.74
CA ASN A 53 -10.60 -6.44 14.03
C ASN A 53 -9.45 -5.46 13.78
N LEU A 54 -8.51 -5.31 14.71
CA LEU A 54 -7.37 -4.40 14.55
C LEU A 54 -6.42 -4.86 13.43
N MET A 55 -6.06 -6.15 13.43
CA MET A 55 -5.20 -6.72 12.39
C MET A 55 -5.90 -6.68 11.02
N THR A 56 -7.21 -6.94 10.97
CA THR A 56 -8.00 -6.83 9.73
C THR A 56 -8.08 -5.39 9.22
N ASN A 57 -8.29 -4.42 10.11
CA ASN A 57 -8.33 -3.01 9.75
C ASN A 57 -6.96 -2.52 9.27
N ALA A 58 -5.87 -2.94 9.93
CA ALA A 58 -4.51 -2.59 9.53
C ALA A 58 -4.13 -3.16 8.15
N ILE A 59 -4.38 -4.46 7.92
CA ILE A 59 -4.10 -5.11 6.62
C ILE A 59 -4.93 -4.45 5.51
N SER A 60 -6.18 -4.09 5.78
CA SER A 60 -7.02 -3.42 4.79
C SER A 60 -6.60 -1.99 4.49
N SER A 61 -6.24 -1.23 5.51
CA SER A 61 -5.71 0.12 5.33
C SER A 61 -4.44 0.07 4.48
N LEU A 62 -3.54 -0.87 4.78
CA LEU A 62 -2.29 -1.07 4.04
C LEU A 62 -2.53 -1.53 2.60
N ALA A 63 -3.48 -2.43 2.39
CA ALA A 63 -3.86 -2.90 1.05
C ALA A 63 -4.40 -1.77 0.18
N ARG A 64 -5.23 -0.88 0.76
CA ARG A 64 -5.78 0.28 0.06
C ARG A 64 -4.73 1.32 -0.27
N THR A 65 -3.86 1.67 0.67
CA THR A 65 -2.77 2.62 0.40
C THR A 65 -1.81 2.06 -0.65
N LEU A 66 -1.50 0.76 -0.61
CA LEU A 66 -0.69 0.10 -1.64
C LEU A 66 -1.38 0.14 -3.01
N GLN A 67 -2.69 -0.09 -3.06
CA GLN A 67 -3.48 -0.02 -4.30
C GLN A 67 -3.47 1.40 -4.89
N GLU A 68 -3.73 2.43 -4.07
CA GLU A 68 -3.77 3.82 -4.49
C GLU A 68 -2.39 4.31 -4.98
N LEU A 69 -1.32 3.94 -4.27
CA LEU A 69 0.05 4.27 -4.66
C LEU A 69 0.44 3.56 -5.96
N SER A 70 0.07 2.29 -6.12
CA SER A 70 0.30 1.51 -7.35
C SER A 70 -0.43 2.11 -8.56
N LEU A 71 -1.69 2.55 -8.38
CA LEU A 71 -2.45 3.25 -9.42
C LEU A 71 -1.80 4.56 -9.83
N THR A 72 -1.37 5.35 -8.85
CA THR A 72 -0.71 6.64 -9.09
C THR A 72 0.61 6.44 -9.82
N PHE A 73 1.43 5.49 -9.35
CA PHE A 73 2.71 5.16 -9.97
C PHE A 73 2.55 4.68 -11.41
N ARG A 74 1.60 3.77 -11.66
CA ARG A 74 1.29 3.28 -13.01
C ARG A 74 0.82 4.41 -13.94
N LYS A 75 0.01 5.34 -13.44
CA LYS A 75 -0.45 6.49 -14.22
C LYS A 75 0.74 7.36 -14.65
N VAL A 76 1.63 7.68 -13.71
CA VAL A 76 2.84 8.47 -13.99
C VAL A 76 3.76 7.74 -14.96
N GLN A 77 4.02 6.45 -14.75
CA GLN A 77 4.83 5.65 -15.67
C GLN A 77 4.22 5.52 -17.07
N SER A 78 2.90 5.36 -17.17
CA SER A 78 2.22 5.29 -18.46
C SER A 78 2.29 6.63 -19.20
N GLN A 79 2.23 7.74 -18.47
CA GLN A 79 2.43 9.08 -19.04
C GLN A 79 3.87 9.22 -19.55
N TYR A 80 4.85 8.88 -18.70
CA TYR A 80 6.27 8.90 -19.07
C TYR A 80 6.56 8.04 -20.30
N LEU A 81 6.02 6.82 -20.38
CA LEU A 81 6.17 5.95 -21.53
C LEU A 81 5.55 6.53 -22.81
N ASN A 82 4.40 7.20 -22.71
CA ASN A 82 3.79 7.86 -23.85
C ASN A 82 4.63 9.05 -24.32
N ASP A 83 5.17 9.84 -23.40
CA ASP A 83 6.06 10.96 -23.72
C ASP A 83 7.35 10.47 -24.37
N LEU A 84 7.92 9.37 -23.87
CA LEU A 84 9.13 8.77 -24.42
C LEU A 84 8.88 8.20 -25.84
N LYS A 85 7.72 7.55 -26.06
CA LYS A 85 7.30 7.11 -27.41
C LYS A 85 7.06 8.28 -28.36
N ALA A 86 6.40 9.34 -27.91
CA ALA A 86 6.15 10.53 -28.75
C ALA A 86 7.46 11.22 -29.15
N ARG A 87 8.46 11.24 -28.25
CA ARG A 87 9.82 11.70 -28.56
C ARG A 87 10.51 10.76 -29.56
N ASP A 88 10.38 9.44 -29.41
CA ASP A 88 10.98 8.45 -30.32
C ASP A 88 10.38 8.52 -31.73
N GLU A 89 9.05 8.59 -31.86
CA GLU A 89 8.36 8.76 -33.14
C GLU A 89 8.79 10.05 -33.85
N ARG A 90 9.00 11.13 -33.10
CA ARG A 90 9.49 12.39 -33.65
C ARG A 90 10.91 12.25 -34.21
N ILE A 91 11.81 11.58 -33.50
CA ILE A 91 13.19 11.33 -33.96
C ILE A 91 13.21 10.40 -35.18
N ARG A 92 12.42 9.31 -35.16
CA ARG A 92 12.29 8.40 -36.30
C ARG A 92 11.71 9.11 -37.53
N GLY A 93 10.76 10.03 -37.34
CA GLY A 93 10.20 10.87 -38.39
C GLY A 93 11.25 11.78 -39.05
N TYR A 94 12.13 12.38 -38.25
CA TYR A 94 13.25 13.17 -38.78
C TYR A 94 14.27 12.31 -39.51
N LEU A 95 14.71 11.18 -38.94
CA LEU A 95 15.66 10.25 -39.60
C LEU A 95 15.14 9.75 -40.97
N ASN A 96 13.84 9.46 -41.07
CA ASN A 96 13.24 8.99 -42.31
C ASN A 96 13.11 10.12 -43.36
N THR A 97 12.89 11.36 -42.92
CA THR A 97 12.84 12.55 -43.79
C THR A 97 14.22 12.85 -44.38
N THR A 98 15.28 12.76 -43.58
CA THR A 98 16.67 12.95 -44.02
C THR A 98 17.15 11.90 -45.03
N LEU A 99 16.54 10.70 -45.04
CA LEU A 99 16.89 9.61 -45.97
C LEU A 99 16.13 9.66 -47.31
N GLY A 100 15.04 10.45 -47.41
CA GLY A 100 14.08 10.34 -48.52
C GLY A 100 13.88 11.59 -49.39
N ASN A 101 13.93 12.80 -48.84
CA ASN A 101 13.54 14.05 -49.54
C ASN A 101 14.46 15.24 -49.22
N GLU A 102 14.43 16.30 -50.04
CA GLU A 102 15.07 17.59 -49.74
C GLU A 102 14.62 18.10 -48.35
N LEU A 103 15.57 18.30 -47.44
CA LEU A 103 15.32 18.80 -46.08
C LEU A 103 14.66 20.18 -46.13
N THR A 104 13.56 20.36 -45.39
CA THR A 104 12.95 21.69 -45.22
C THR A 104 13.64 22.46 -44.09
N ALA A 105 13.50 23.79 -44.10
CA ALA A 105 14.14 24.65 -43.09
C ALA A 105 13.66 24.35 -41.64
N ASP A 106 12.44 23.83 -41.47
CA ASP A 106 11.88 23.44 -40.17
C ASP A 106 12.48 22.11 -39.67
N ASP A 107 12.75 21.17 -40.60
CA ASP A 107 13.43 19.90 -40.30
C ASP A 107 14.88 20.14 -39.86
N VAL A 108 15.57 21.10 -40.48
CA VAL A 108 16.93 21.50 -40.11
C VAL A 108 16.99 22.09 -38.71
N VAL A 109 15.97 22.85 -38.29
CA VAL A 109 15.87 23.40 -36.93
C VAL A 109 15.62 22.29 -35.91
N GLY A 110 14.71 21.35 -36.20
CA GLY A 110 14.45 20.20 -35.32
C GLY A 110 15.63 19.24 -35.19
N LEU A 111 16.41 19.05 -36.26
CA LEU A 111 17.63 18.26 -36.27
C LEU A 111 18.80 18.98 -35.57
N ALA A 112 18.90 20.31 -35.69
CA ALA A 112 19.86 21.12 -34.95
C ALA A 112 19.54 21.20 -33.45
N GLU A 113 18.26 21.14 -33.07
CA GLU A 113 17.83 21.07 -31.67
C GLU A 113 18.20 19.74 -31.00
N PHE A 114 18.39 18.68 -31.80
CA PHE A 114 18.87 17.36 -31.36
C PHE A 114 20.37 17.13 -31.63
N ASP A 115 21.09 18.16 -32.08
CA ASP A 115 22.53 18.14 -32.42
C ASP A 115 22.91 17.09 -33.49
N LEU A 116 22.00 16.82 -34.42
CA LEU A 116 22.16 15.82 -35.49
C LEU A 116 22.81 16.37 -36.76
N LEU A 117 23.10 17.67 -36.79
CA LEU A 117 23.65 18.38 -37.96
C LEU A 117 24.96 19.06 -37.58
N GLU A 118 26.05 18.29 -37.47
CA GLU A 118 27.36 18.84 -37.81
C GLU A 118 27.47 18.92 -39.35
N PRO A 119 28.25 19.87 -39.91
CA PRO A 119 28.48 19.96 -41.34
C PRO A 119 29.36 18.76 -41.77
N ALA A 120 28.72 17.61 -41.98
CA ALA A 120 29.38 16.36 -42.28
C ALA A 120 29.73 16.24 -43.77
N THR A 121 31.01 16.21 -44.08
CA THR A 121 31.52 15.61 -45.34
C THR A 121 31.13 14.13 -45.41
N GLY A 122 30.85 13.60 -46.61
CA GLY A 122 30.09 12.35 -46.87
C GLY A 122 30.37 11.10 -45.99
N ASP A 123 31.59 10.89 -45.49
CA ASP A 123 31.92 9.78 -44.57
C ASP A 123 31.38 9.98 -43.13
N GLN A 124 31.23 11.23 -42.69
CA GLN A 124 30.78 11.60 -41.34
C GLN A 124 29.25 11.43 -41.18
N THR A 125 28.50 11.54 -42.29
CA THR A 125 27.06 11.22 -42.35
C THR A 125 26.76 9.76 -42.03
N GLN A 126 27.60 8.81 -42.47
CA GLN A 126 27.43 7.39 -42.14
C GLN A 126 27.70 7.10 -40.66
N MET A 127 28.69 7.79 -40.07
CA MET A 127 29.01 7.63 -38.64
C MET A 127 27.89 8.18 -37.75
N LEU A 128 27.34 9.36 -38.08
CA LEU A 128 26.16 9.95 -37.44
C LEU A 128 24.94 9.03 -37.52
N LEU A 129 24.70 8.40 -38.67
CA LEU A 129 23.63 7.42 -38.86
C LEU A 129 23.78 6.18 -37.96
N VAL A 130 25.00 5.66 -37.82
CA VAL A 130 25.29 4.52 -36.93
C VAL A 130 25.12 4.91 -35.46
N GLU A 131 25.53 6.12 -35.07
CA GLU A 131 25.38 6.61 -33.69
C GLU A 131 23.90 6.86 -33.34
N ASN A 132 23.12 7.39 -34.28
CA ASN A 132 21.67 7.53 -34.18
C ASN A 132 20.95 6.18 -34.06
N THR A 133 21.36 5.21 -34.87
CA THR A 133 20.77 3.86 -34.81
C THR A 133 21.03 3.21 -33.45
N LYS A 134 22.22 3.40 -32.87
CA LYS A 134 22.55 2.94 -31.52
C LYS A 134 21.77 3.68 -30.42
N ALA A 135 21.50 4.97 -30.60
CA ALA A 135 20.67 5.73 -29.67
C ALA A 135 19.21 5.24 -29.68
N VAL A 136 18.66 4.93 -30.86
CA VAL A 136 17.33 4.32 -31.02
C VAL A 136 17.28 2.93 -30.39
N GLU A 137 18.31 2.10 -30.59
CA GLU A 137 18.36 0.75 -30.02
C GLU A 137 18.44 0.76 -28.48
N ARG A 138 19.19 1.68 -27.88
CA ARG A 138 19.22 1.86 -26.41
C ARG A 138 17.85 2.29 -25.88
N ARG A 139 17.17 3.21 -26.56
CA ARG A 139 15.82 3.62 -26.16
C ARG A 139 14.78 2.49 -26.28
N GLU A 140 14.86 1.64 -27.30
CA GLU A 140 13.95 0.48 -27.39
C GLU A 140 14.12 -0.48 -26.20
N GLN A 141 15.34 -0.63 -25.69
CA GLN A 141 15.61 -1.42 -24.49
C GLN A 141 15.01 -0.76 -23.23
N GLU A 142 15.16 0.55 -23.07
CA GLU A 142 14.56 1.32 -21.96
C GLU A 142 13.02 1.24 -21.97
N ILE A 143 12.39 1.45 -23.13
CA ILE A 143 10.93 1.28 -23.31
C ILE A 143 10.52 -0.13 -22.88
N THR A 144 11.24 -1.15 -23.35
CA THR A 144 10.94 -2.55 -23.03
C THR A 144 11.01 -2.82 -21.53
N GLN A 145 11.97 -2.22 -20.84
CA GLN A 145 12.11 -2.37 -19.39
C GLN A 145 10.96 -1.70 -18.63
N ILE A 146 10.55 -0.50 -19.02
CA ILE A 146 9.39 0.19 -18.43
C ILE A 146 8.12 -0.62 -18.66
N VAL A 147 7.90 -1.14 -19.87
CA VAL A 147 6.75 -2.01 -20.18
C VAL A 147 6.73 -3.27 -19.32
N ARG A 148 7.90 -3.90 -19.08
CA ARG A 148 8.00 -5.05 -18.16
C ARG A 148 7.64 -4.66 -16.73
N SER A 149 8.15 -3.54 -16.23
CA SER A 149 7.80 -3.05 -14.88
C SER A 149 6.30 -2.77 -14.75
N LEU A 150 5.68 -2.16 -15.77
CA LEU A 150 4.24 -1.94 -15.85
C LEU A 150 3.44 -3.24 -15.86
N HIS A 151 3.97 -4.30 -16.47
CA HIS A 151 3.35 -5.63 -16.46
C HIS A 151 3.41 -6.26 -15.07
N GLU A 152 4.57 -6.26 -14.42
CA GLU A 152 4.75 -6.75 -13.05
C GLU A 152 3.83 -6.00 -12.07
N LEU A 153 3.74 -4.68 -12.19
CA LEU A 153 2.82 -3.84 -11.42
C LEU A 153 1.34 -4.20 -11.67
N ASN A 154 0.98 -4.62 -12.87
CA ASN A 154 -0.39 -5.01 -13.21
C ASN A 154 -0.80 -6.30 -12.47
N GLU A 155 0.12 -7.27 -12.40
CA GLU A 155 -0.10 -8.50 -11.63
C GLU A 155 -0.27 -8.18 -10.14
N ILE A 156 0.67 -7.41 -9.56
CA ILE A 156 0.59 -6.96 -8.16
C ILE A 156 -0.72 -6.20 -7.91
N PHE A 157 -1.10 -5.30 -8.82
CA PHE A 157 -2.34 -4.53 -8.70
C PHE A 157 -3.58 -5.41 -8.67
N ARG A 158 -3.68 -6.42 -9.56
CA ARG A 158 -4.82 -7.34 -9.57
C ARG A 158 -4.92 -8.10 -8.26
N ASP A 159 -3.80 -8.58 -7.75
CA ASP A 159 -3.77 -9.33 -6.50
C ASP A 159 -4.09 -8.45 -5.29
N VAL A 160 -3.59 -7.21 -5.25
CA VAL A 160 -3.94 -6.25 -4.19
C VAL A 160 -5.41 -5.82 -4.29
N ALA A 161 -5.94 -5.60 -5.50
CA ALA A 161 -7.35 -5.28 -5.70
C ALA A 161 -8.26 -6.42 -5.20
N GLN A 162 -7.91 -7.67 -5.50
CA GLN A 162 -8.59 -8.85 -4.96
C GLN A 162 -8.56 -8.85 -3.42
N LEU A 163 -7.39 -8.60 -2.82
CA LEU A 163 -7.24 -8.50 -1.36
C LEU A 163 -8.08 -7.37 -0.74
N VAL A 164 -8.29 -6.26 -1.43
CA VAL A 164 -9.13 -5.15 -0.95
C VAL A 164 -10.62 -5.50 -1.05
N VAL A 165 -11.04 -6.16 -2.12
CA VAL A 165 -12.43 -6.62 -2.33
C VAL A 165 -12.80 -7.68 -1.28
N ASP A 166 -11.95 -8.69 -1.09
CA ASP A 166 -12.19 -9.79 -0.14
C ASP A 166 -12.27 -9.32 1.32
N GLN A 167 -11.65 -8.19 1.66
CA GLN A 167 -11.71 -7.64 3.01
C GLN A 167 -12.97 -6.77 3.26
N GLY A 168 -13.75 -6.41 2.23
CA GLY A 168 -15.01 -5.64 2.34
C GLY A 168 -14.85 -4.11 2.30
N THR A 169 -15.97 -3.41 2.07
CA THR A 169 -16.02 -1.92 1.99
C THR A 169 -15.75 -1.27 3.35
N LEU A 170 -15.31 -0.01 3.37
CA LEU A 170 -14.97 0.71 4.61
C LEU A 170 -16.19 0.81 5.55
N VAL A 171 -17.36 1.06 4.97
CA VAL A 171 -18.61 1.34 5.68
C VAL A 171 -19.11 0.11 6.42
N ASP A 172 -19.11 -1.05 5.75
CA ASP A 172 -19.53 -2.34 6.33
C ASP A 172 -18.74 -2.68 7.62
N ARG A 173 -17.50 -2.20 7.71
CA ARG A 173 -16.63 -2.40 8.88
C ARG A 173 -16.86 -1.40 9.99
N ILE A 174 -17.22 -0.16 9.67
CA ILE A 174 -17.59 0.83 10.69
C ILE A 174 -18.85 0.33 11.36
N ASP A 175 -19.85 -0.06 10.56
CA ASP A 175 -21.12 -0.60 11.06
C ASP A 175 -20.87 -1.86 11.90
N TYR A 176 -20.06 -2.81 11.42
CA TYR A 176 -19.68 -3.99 12.18
C TYR A 176 -18.96 -3.66 13.50
N ASN A 177 -17.95 -2.79 13.47
CA ASN A 177 -17.20 -2.45 14.69
C ASN A 177 -18.06 -1.68 15.69
N VAL A 178 -18.96 -0.80 15.23
CA VAL A 178 -19.91 -0.07 16.06
C VAL A 178 -20.94 -1.05 16.67
N GLU A 179 -21.48 -1.96 15.88
CA GLU A 179 -22.41 -3.00 16.34
C GLU A 179 -21.74 -3.92 17.38
N GLN A 180 -20.52 -4.41 17.11
CA GLN A 180 -19.76 -5.21 18.07
C GLN A 180 -19.46 -4.44 19.36
N THR A 181 -19.16 -3.15 19.26
CA THR A 181 -18.95 -2.30 20.44
C THR A 181 -20.25 -2.15 21.24
N GLN A 182 -21.38 -1.93 20.56
CA GLN A 182 -22.69 -1.87 21.18
C GLN A 182 -23.03 -3.16 21.94
N ILE A 183 -22.82 -4.33 21.32
CA ILE A 183 -23.04 -5.64 21.93
C ILE A 183 -22.18 -5.79 23.19
N ARG A 184 -20.87 -5.50 23.11
CA ARG A 184 -19.94 -5.60 24.25
C ARG A 184 -20.32 -4.67 25.41
N VAL A 185 -20.75 -3.44 25.11
CA VAL A 185 -21.21 -2.49 26.13
C VAL A 185 -22.48 -3.00 26.79
N GLN A 186 -23.43 -3.52 26.02
CA GLN A 186 -24.67 -4.07 26.55
C GLN A 186 -24.42 -5.30 27.45
N GLU A 187 -23.52 -6.19 27.06
CA GLU A 187 -23.09 -7.32 27.90
C GLU A 187 -22.38 -6.85 29.17
N SER A 188 -21.50 -5.86 29.07
CA SER A 188 -20.79 -5.28 30.22
C SER A 188 -21.77 -4.64 31.22
N LEU A 189 -22.80 -3.95 30.73
CA LEU A 189 -23.87 -3.41 31.57
C LEU A 189 -24.66 -4.52 32.30
N LYS A 190 -24.95 -5.64 31.62
CA LYS A 190 -25.57 -6.81 32.26
C LYS A 190 -24.68 -7.41 33.36
N GLN A 191 -23.37 -7.46 33.13
CA GLN A 191 -22.44 -7.95 34.15
C GLN A 191 -22.32 -7.00 35.35
N LEU A 192 -22.27 -5.69 35.10
CA LEU A 192 -22.23 -4.66 36.16
C LEU A 192 -23.49 -4.68 37.03
N THR A 193 -24.68 -4.76 36.41
CA THR A 193 -25.95 -4.87 37.14
C THR A 193 -26.04 -6.15 37.96
N LYS A 194 -25.56 -7.28 37.42
CA LYS A 194 -25.48 -8.55 38.18
C LYS A 194 -24.54 -8.41 39.39
N ALA A 195 -23.37 -7.80 39.19
CA ALA A 195 -22.39 -7.55 40.25
C ALA A 195 -22.94 -6.63 41.34
N GLU A 196 -23.62 -5.54 40.98
CA GLU A 196 -24.31 -4.65 41.92
C GLU A 196 -25.36 -5.41 42.75
N SER A 197 -26.15 -6.28 42.09
CA SER A 197 -27.16 -7.09 42.78
C SER A 197 -26.54 -8.08 43.78
N HIS A 198 -25.39 -8.67 43.44
CA HIS A 198 -24.63 -9.55 44.34
C HIS A 198 -24.07 -8.76 45.52
N GLN A 199 -23.45 -7.60 45.26
CA GLN A 199 -22.89 -6.75 46.31
C GLN A 199 -23.95 -6.30 47.34
N LYS A 200 -25.18 -5.97 46.88
CA LYS A 200 -26.30 -5.63 47.77
C LYS A 200 -26.76 -6.81 48.64
N LYS A 201 -26.74 -8.03 48.11
CA LYS A 201 -27.12 -9.25 48.85
C LYS A 201 -26.07 -9.60 49.91
N ASP A 202 -24.80 -9.55 49.55
CA ASP A 202 -23.70 -9.91 50.46
C ASP A 202 -23.62 -8.95 51.65
N ARG A 203 -23.92 -7.65 51.43
CA ARG A 203 -23.99 -6.66 52.52
C ARG A 203 -25.09 -6.96 53.53
N LYS A 204 -26.25 -7.46 53.08
CA LYS A 204 -27.35 -7.87 53.97
C LYS A 204 -26.97 -9.12 54.76
N LEU A 205 -26.32 -10.09 54.11
CA LEU A 205 -25.87 -11.32 54.76
C LEU A 205 -24.82 -11.04 55.85
N PHE A 206 -23.87 -10.13 55.58
CA PHE A 206 -22.86 -9.70 56.56
C PHE A 206 -23.50 -9.09 57.82
N VAL A 207 -24.50 -8.21 57.65
CA VAL A 207 -25.23 -7.62 58.79
C VAL A 207 -25.96 -8.69 59.60
N ILE A 208 -26.64 -9.63 58.94
CA ILE A 208 -27.34 -10.74 59.61
C ILE A 208 -26.36 -11.60 60.42
N PHE A 209 -25.19 -11.90 59.84
CA PHE A 209 -24.14 -12.68 60.52
C PHE A 209 -23.62 -11.97 61.78
N VAL A 210 -23.33 -10.66 61.70
CA VAL A 210 -22.89 -9.86 62.86
C VAL A 210 -23.94 -9.85 63.97
N LEU A 211 -25.22 -9.69 63.61
CA LEU A 211 -26.33 -9.64 64.58
C LEU A 211 -26.53 -10.99 65.28
N ALA A 212 -26.41 -12.11 64.54
CA ALA A 212 -26.46 -13.46 65.10
C ALA A 212 -25.31 -13.74 66.08
N CYS A 213 -24.07 -13.33 65.74
CA CYS A 213 -22.93 -13.45 66.66
C CYS A 213 -23.15 -12.66 67.96
N LEU A 214 -23.71 -11.45 67.88
CA LEU A 214 -23.95 -10.59 69.04
C LEU A 214 -24.97 -11.24 69.99
N VAL A 215 -26.06 -11.80 69.46
CA VAL A 215 -27.07 -12.53 70.26
C VAL A 215 -26.46 -13.75 70.94
N MET A 216 -25.63 -14.53 70.23
CA MET A 216 -24.93 -15.69 70.80
C MET A 216 -24.02 -15.30 71.98
N ILE A 217 -23.27 -14.20 71.84
CA ILE A 217 -22.40 -13.68 72.90
C ILE A 217 -23.22 -13.26 74.12
N LEU A 218 -24.29 -12.48 73.92
CA LEU A 218 -25.17 -12.05 75.02
C LEU A 218 -25.84 -13.24 75.73
N GLY A 219 -26.28 -14.25 74.97
CA GLY A 219 -26.84 -15.48 75.54
C GLY A 219 -25.83 -16.25 76.38
N ALA A 220 -24.58 -16.39 75.90
CA ALA A 220 -23.51 -17.01 76.66
C ALA A 220 -23.19 -16.26 77.96
N VAL A 221 -23.15 -14.92 77.90
CA VAL A 221 -22.95 -14.08 79.09
C VAL A 221 -24.10 -14.25 80.08
N LEU A 222 -25.36 -14.24 79.64
CA LEU A 222 -26.52 -14.43 80.52
C LEU A 222 -26.48 -15.78 81.24
N ILE A 223 -26.19 -16.86 80.51
CA ILE A 223 -26.04 -18.20 81.09
C ILE A 223 -24.92 -18.19 82.12
N PHE A 224 -23.76 -17.63 81.79
CA PHE A 224 -22.64 -17.54 82.73
C PHE A 224 -23.03 -16.76 84.00
N THR A 225 -23.65 -15.58 83.86
CA THR A 225 -24.09 -14.77 85.02
C THR A 225 -25.21 -15.39 85.84
N LYS A 226 -25.97 -16.33 85.29
CA LYS A 226 -27.05 -17.00 86.03
C LYS A 226 -26.57 -18.24 86.79
N PHE A 227 -25.43 -18.80 86.40
CA PHE A 227 -24.82 -19.98 87.01
C PHE A 227 -23.65 -19.65 87.96
N VAL A 228 -23.09 -18.44 87.87
CA VAL A 228 -22.15 -17.85 88.85
C VAL A 228 -22.95 -17.08 89.90
#